data_AF-A0A8D8L0Q6-F1
#
_entry.id   AF-A0A8D8L0Q6-F1
#
_cell.length_a   1.000
_cell.length_b   1.000
_cell.length_c   1.000
_cell.angle_alpha   90.00
_cell.angle_beta   90.00
_cell.angle_gamma   90.00
#
_symmetry.space_group_name_H-M   'P 1'
#
loop_
_entity.id
_entity.type
_entity.pdbx_description
1 polymer ?
#
loop_
_entity_poly.entity_id
_entity_poly.type
_entity_poly.pdbx_seq_one_letter_code
_entity_poly.pdbx_strand_id
1 'polypeptide(L)'
;MSEPDFTNPELSADAIKREPSPVAGPSCLPVEQPPPIKDEIEIPDGDFDALDEDGYSSLEGEPSVDPMVPSIPAEQLPKPESKTRLRDMPYSVEDLSAGVVDGRCSGDWPLAHLWPVYVGNFRCADAAQCFSAIRHYFASKGLLVRWFFQLKDDYYFQFQKKANLYDGLVYFGSEQDAVQALGADHSIHNGYTLNVFPGRDPVYFPPDRSAMFRNIRSGYVYSEEFFTRALMARHGGVRCVVKFDIKNGAAEFYSVAQAQGVFSKERQFQPSLVGHEALQKQRYVEANIKEQILKGLAVDPNALLMTENDPIYRKMQSAELPEPLRCPGPPPRRHGGGDGSIQPVRRGPSKYSQKVKFNNKLKKMRRLIERDLAEGREPYPNRHCSKQDKKRFQQIYNQVKQQRKW
;
A
#
# COMPACT_ATOMS: atom_id res chain seq x y z
N MET A 1 15.17 11.51 6.49
CA MET A 1 15.00 10.97 5.13
C MET A 1 13.51 10.83 4.87
N SER A 2 12.96 11.37 3.79
CA SER A 2 11.54 11.24 3.43
C SER A 2 11.14 9.76 3.32
N GLU A 3 9.85 9.43 3.47
CA GLU A 3 9.31 8.16 2.98
C GLU A 3 9.94 7.88 1.60
N PRO A 4 10.45 6.67 1.31
CA PRO A 4 10.86 6.36 -0.05
C PRO A 4 9.66 6.71 -0.92
N ASP A 5 9.84 7.70 -1.78
CA ASP A 5 8.76 8.16 -2.60
C ASP A 5 8.48 7.03 -3.59
N PHE A 6 7.52 6.19 -3.24
CA PHE A 6 6.98 5.11 -4.06
C PHE A 6 6.32 5.65 -5.34
N THR A 7 6.22 6.97 -5.46
CA THR A 7 5.83 7.70 -6.67
C THR A 7 7.02 8.37 -7.37
N ASN A 8 8.27 8.08 -6.98
CA ASN A 8 9.48 8.55 -7.65
C ASN A 8 9.81 7.62 -8.85
N PRO A 9 9.92 8.15 -10.09
CA PRO A 9 10.23 7.36 -11.29
C PRO A 9 11.58 6.64 -11.25
N GLU A 10 12.47 6.93 -10.29
CA GLU A 10 13.70 6.16 -10.07
C GLU A 10 13.42 4.73 -9.56
N LEU A 11 12.22 4.45 -9.04
CA LEU A 11 11.70 3.11 -8.77
C LEU A 11 10.96 2.53 -9.99
N SER A 12 11.40 2.87 -11.22
CA SER A 12 10.80 2.36 -12.46
C SER A 12 10.74 0.82 -12.47
N ALA A 13 9.61 0.31 -12.98
CA ALA A 13 9.41 -1.10 -13.29
C ALA A 13 10.55 -1.69 -14.15
N ASP A 14 11.21 -0.86 -14.96
CA ASP A 14 12.31 -1.27 -15.85
C ASP A 14 13.55 -1.75 -15.08
N ALA A 15 13.73 -1.32 -13.82
CA ALA A 15 14.86 -1.71 -12.99
C ALA A 15 14.60 -3.00 -12.18
N ILE A 16 13.43 -3.62 -12.28
CA ILE A 16 13.12 -4.93 -11.69
C ILE A 16 13.07 -5.91 -12.88
N LYS A 17 14.05 -6.82 -12.94
CA LYS A 17 14.15 -7.81 -14.04
C LYS A 17 12.83 -8.59 -14.12
N ARG A 18 12.43 -8.91 -15.36
CA ARG A 18 11.25 -9.67 -15.81
C ARG A 18 10.51 -10.46 -14.71
N GLU A 19 9.20 -10.24 -14.59
CA GLU A 19 8.26 -10.97 -13.71
C GLU A 19 8.51 -12.50 -13.82
N PRO A 20 8.64 -13.24 -12.71
CA PRO A 20 8.88 -14.67 -12.76
C PRO A 20 7.64 -15.33 -13.35
N SER A 21 7.84 -16.37 -14.16
CA SER A 21 6.74 -17.28 -14.48
C SER A 21 6.21 -17.86 -13.17
N PRO A 22 4.88 -17.95 -13.00
CA PRO A 22 4.27 -18.31 -11.73
C PRO A 22 4.90 -19.61 -11.22
N VAL A 23 5.53 -19.53 -10.04
CA VAL A 23 5.71 -20.71 -9.19
C VAL A 23 4.30 -21.31 -9.04
N ALA A 24 4.15 -22.61 -9.26
CA ALA A 24 2.86 -23.31 -9.27
C ALA A 24 1.95 -22.82 -8.12
N GLY A 25 1.07 -21.90 -8.48
CA GLY A 25 0.24 -21.06 -7.64
C GLY A 25 -0.80 -20.43 -8.57
N PRO A 26 -2.00 -20.11 -8.07
CA PRO A 26 -3.16 -19.90 -8.93
C PRO A 26 -2.90 -18.78 -9.95
N SER A 27 -3.16 -19.12 -11.20
CA SER A 27 -2.95 -18.26 -12.35
C SER A 27 -3.86 -17.04 -12.25
N CYS A 28 -3.27 -15.84 -12.09
CA CYS A 28 -3.99 -14.56 -12.12
C CYS A 28 -4.41 -14.14 -13.54
N LEU A 29 -4.81 -15.08 -14.41
CA LEU A 29 -5.32 -14.71 -15.72
C LEU A 29 -6.67 -14.00 -15.53
N PRO A 30 -6.83 -12.78 -16.08
CA PRO A 30 -8.11 -12.10 -16.07
C PRO A 30 -9.16 -12.98 -16.76
N VAL A 31 -10.30 -13.20 -16.10
CA VAL A 31 -11.48 -13.77 -16.75
C VAL A 31 -11.88 -12.80 -17.87
N GLU A 32 -11.90 -13.28 -19.12
CA GLU A 32 -12.39 -12.50 -20.26
C GLU A 32 -13.81 -12.02 -19.96
N GLN A 33 -14.02 -10.71 -20.01
CA GLN A 33 -15.36 -10.15 -19.92
C GLN A 33 -16.16 -10.61 -21.15
N PRO A 34 -17.43 -11.06 -20.99
CA PRO A 34 -18.29 -11.26 -22.14
C PRO A 34 -18.49 -9.92 -22.88
N PRO A 35 -18.58 -9.93 -24.22
CA PRO A 35 -18.70 -8.72 -25.01
C PRO A 35 -19.97 -7.94 -24.61
N PRO A 36 -19.95 -6.59 -24.71
CA PRO A 36 -21.11 -5.78 -24.38
C PRO A 36 -22.27 -6.13 -25.31
N ILE A 37 -23.42 -6.40 -24.70
CA ILE A 37 -24.72 -6.51 -25.37
C ILE A 37 -24.96 -5.17 -26.06
N LYS A 38 -25.00 -5.19 -27.40
CA LYS A 38 -25.41 -4.06 -28.22
C LYS A 38 -26.94 -3.99 -28.17
N ASP A 39 -27.48 -3.16 -27.29
CA ASP A 39 -28.85 -2.69 -27.45
C ASP A 39 -28.81 -1.49 -28.40
N GLU A 40 -29.13 -1.76 -29.66
CA GLU A 40 -29.45 -0.77 -30.67
C GLU A 40 -30.80 -0.12 -30.29
N ILE A 41 -30.74 1.08 -29.74
CA ILE A 41 -31.89 2.00 -29.73
C ILE A 41 -31.53 3.14 -30.66
N GLU A 42 -32.14 3.12 -31.84
CA GLU A 42 -32.13 4.22 -32.80
C GLU A 42 -32.79 5.45 -32.17
N ILE A 43 -32.03 6.56 -32.06
CA ILE A 43 -32.57 7.89 -31.76
C ILE A 43 -32.47 8.68 -33.07
N PRO A 44 -33.56 9.25 -33.60
CA PRO A 44 -33.53 9.98 -34.87
C PRO A 44 -32.83 11.33 -34.70
N ASP A 45 -32.02 11.66 -35.71
CA ASP A 45 -31.40 12.97 -35.90
C ASP A 45 -32.47 14.07 -36.01
N GLY A 46 -32.39 15.05 -35.10
CA GLY A 46 -33.18 16.27 -35.13
C GLY A 46 -32.28 17.48 -34.98
N ASP A 47 -32.12 18.22 -36.06
CA ASP A 47 -31.53 19.55 -36.12
C ASP A 47 -32.21 20.50 -35.12
N PHE A 48 -31.42 21.20 -34.28
CA PHE A 48 -31.89 22.42 -33.63
C PHE A 48 -30.71 23.40 -33.42
N ASP A 49 -30.65 24.36 -34.33
CA ASP A 49 -29.89 25.60 -34.18
C ASP A 49 -30.52 26.49 -33.10
N ALA A 50 -29.63 27.21 -32.40
CA ALA A 50 -29.74 28.56 -31.83
C ALA A 50 -31.00 28.97 -31.01
N LEU A 51 -30.71 29.41 -29.77
CA LEU A 51 -31.24 30.58 -29.00
C LEU A 51 -31.15 30.21 -27.50
N ASP A 52 -30.19 30.77 -26.76
CA ASP A 52 -30.22 32.05 -26.02
C ASP A 52 -30.80 31.92 -24.59
N GLU A 53 -30.11 32.64 -23.70
CA GLU A 53 -30.55 33.17 -22.39
C GLU A 53 -30.70 32.24 -21.15
N ASP A 54 -29.78 32.46 -20.21
CA ASP A 54 -30.05 33.03 -18.89
C ASP A 54 -31.21 32.43 -18.06
N GLY A 55 -30.89 31.42 -17.26
CA GLY A 55 -31.84 30.83 -16.30
C GLY A 55 -31.17 30.46 -14.99
N TYR A 56 -30.91 31.46 -14.15
CA TYR A 56 -30.66 31.28 -12.72
C TYR A 56 -31.81 30.45 -12.12
N SER A 57 -31.53 29.24 -11.63
CA SER A 57 -32.45 28.54 -10.73
C SER A 57 -31.67 27.86 -9.62
N SER A 58 -31.66 28.55 -8.48
CA SER A 58 -31.37 27.98 -7.17
C SER A 58 -32.37 26.86 -6.89
N LEU A 59 -31.93 25.61 -6.97
CA LEU A 59 -32.60 24.49 -6.33
C LEU A 59 -31.70 24.03 -5.20
N GLU A 60 -32.10 24.46 -4.00
CA GLU A 60 -31.81 23.77 -2.75
C GLU A 60 -32.32 22.34 -2.91
N GLY A 61 -31.44 21.45 -3.36
CA GLY A 61 -31.65 20.02 -3.28
C GLY A 61 -31.48 19.61 -1.83
N GLU A 62 -32.54 19.03 -1.28
CA GLU A 62 -32.58 18.45 0.06
C GLU A 62 -31.34 17.58 0.33
N PRO A 63 -30.85 17.52 1.59
CA PRO A 63 -29.74 16.63 1.94
C PRO A 63 -30.17 15.19 1.66
N SER A 64 -29.67 14.64 0.55
CA SER A 64 -29.71 13.20 0.32
C SER A 64 -29.05 12.55 1.52
N VAL A 65 -29.84 11.83 2.31
CA VAL A 65 -29.33 11.00 3.40
C VAL A 65 -28.43 9.97 2.74
N ASP A 66 -27.11 10.21 2.77
CA ASP A 66 -26.13 9.23 2.34
C ASP A 66 -26.49 7.90 3.05
N PRO A 67 -26.63 6.78 2.33
CA PRO A 67 -26.92 5.50 2.97
C PRO A 67 -25.85 5.28 4.04
N MET A 68 -26.29 5.22 5.30
CA MET A 68 -25.44 5.03 6.47
C MET A 68 -24.43 3.94 6.14
N VAL A 69 -23.18 4.36 5.91
CA VAL A 69 -22.08 3.42 5.73
C VAL A 69 -22.05 2.59 7.01
N PRO A 70 -22.20 1.26 6.93
CA PRO A 70 -22.23 0.44 8.13
C PRO A 70 -20.95 0.70 8.93
N SER A 71 -21.13 1.11 10.19
CA SER A 71 -20.03 1.41 11.11
C SER A 71 -19.11 0.20 11.21
N ILE A 72 -17.81 0.40 10.95
CA ILE A 72 -16.81 -0.67 11.05
C ILE A 72 -16.69 -1.09 12.53
N PRO A 73 -16.80 -2.39 12.86
CA PRO A 73 -16.60 -2.86 14.24
C PRO A 73 -15.22 -2.43 14.78
N ALA A 74 -15.17 -1.96 16.03
CA ALA A 74 -13.96 -1.38 16.63
C ALA A 74 -12.79 -2.39 16.71
N GLU A 75 -13.10 -3.67 16.87
CA GLU A 75 -12.14 -4.78 16.94
C GLU A 75 -11.40 -5.01 15.62
N GLN A 76 -11.96 -4.48 14.53
CA GLN A 76 -11.47 -4.71 13.17
C GLN A 76 -10.67 -3.52 12.64
N LEU A 77 -10.73 -2.34 13.28
CA LEU A 77 -9.90 -1.21 12.91
C LEU A 77 -8.40 -1.53 13.14
N PRO A 78 -7.48 -0.92 12.36
CA PRO A 78 -6.05 -1.05 12.59
C PRO A 78 -5.74 -0.72 14.05
N LYS A 79 -5.19 -1.69 14.77
CA LYS A 79 -4.86 -1.49 16.17
C LYS A 79 -3.68 -0.52 16.21
N PRO A 80 -3.72 0.56 17.03
CA PRO A 80 -2.54 1.39 17.25
C PRO A 80 -1.37 0.48 17.67
N GLU A 81 -0.11 0.91 17.48
CA GLU A 81 1.09 0.19 17.95
C GLU A 81 0.90 -0.20 19.43
N SER A 82 0.30 -1.37 19.67
CA SER A 82 -0.22 -1.69 20.99
C SER A 82 0.95 -2.18 21.81
N LYS A 83 1.15 -1.64 23.01
CA LYS A 83 2.08 -2.27 23.96
C LYS A 83 1.45 -3.50 24.62
N THR A 84 0.25 -3.89 24.18
CA THR A 84 -0.48 -5.04 24.71
C THR A 84 0.37 -6.29 24.51
N ARG A 85 0.77 -6.88 25.63
CA ARG A 85 1.39 -8.19 25.65
C ARG A 85 0.41 -9.20 25.05
N LEU A 86 0.89 -10.06 24.17
CA LEU A 86 0.16 -11.20 23.64
C LEU A 86 0.32 -12.42 24.56
N ARG A 87 1.40 -12.44 25.37
CA ARG A 87 1.68 -13.45 26.40
C ARG A 87 1.96 -12.78 27.74
N ASP A 88 1.28 -13.25 28.78
CA ASP A 88 1.41 -12.70 30.14
C ASP A 88 2.45 -13.44 31.00
N MET A 89 2.73 -14.71 30.69
CA MET A 89 3.66 -15.55 31.44
C MET A 89 5.09 -15.46 30.89
N PRO A 90 6.12 -15.31 31.75
CA PRO A 90 7.51 -15.33 31.33
C PRO A 90 7.89 -16.69 30.73
N TYR A 91 8.95 -16.69 29.93
CA TYR A 91 9.50 -17.93 29.37
C TYR A 91 10.35 -18.67 30.41
N SER A 92 10.25 -19.99 30.39
CA SER A 92 11.01 -20.95 31.17
C SER A 92 12.08 -21.63 30.31
N VAL A 93 12.95 -22.47 30.90
CA VAL A 93 13.97 -23.22 30.13
C VAL A 93 13.31 -24.33 29.33
N GLU A 94 12.24 -24.90 29.85
CA GLU A 94 11.43 -25.93 29.20
C GLU A 94 10.81 -25.40 27.91
N ASP A 95 10.39 -24.14 27.89
CA ASP A 95 9.90 -23.49 26.67
C ASP A 95 10.96 -23.48 25.56
N LEU A 96 12.27 -23.52 25.89
CA LEU A 96 13.34 -23.61 24.90
C LEU A 96 13.31 -24.91 24.09
N SER A 97 12.75 -25.97 24.65
CA SER A 97 12.57 -27.23 23.94
C SER A 97 11.25 -27.20 23.16
N ALA A 98 11.35 -27.07 21.83
CA ALA A 98 10.20 -27.31 20.95
C ALA A 98 9.95 -28.82 20.90
N GLY A 99 9.22 -29.35 21.88
CA GLY A 99 9.05 -30.79 22.05
C GLY A 99 7.82 -31.36 21.34
N VAL A 100 6.75 -30.58 21.20
CA VAL A 100 5.46 -31.05 20.68
C VAL A 100 5.46 -31.03 19.15
N VAL A 101 5.23 -32.20 18.55
CA VAL A 101 5.10 -32.38 17.09
C VAL A 101 3.71 -31.93 16.64
N ASP A 102 3.64 -31.13 15.58
CA ASP A 102 2.39 -30.87 14.86
C ASP A 102 1.96 -32.13 14.08
N GLY A 103 0.82 -32.71 14.45
CA GLY A 103 0.29 -33.93 13.82
C GLY A 103 -0.06 -33.78 12.34
N ARG A 104 -0.05 -32.55 11.79
CA ARG A 104 -0.23 -32.28 10.35
C ARG A 104 1.06 -32.45 9.55
N CYS A 105 2.22 -32.46 10.22
CA CYS A 105 3.51 -32.63 9.58
C CYS A 105 3.84 -34.12 9.38
N SER A 106 4.65 -34.42 8.35
CA SER A 106 5.26 -35.73 8.24
C SER A 106 6.27 -35.93 9.38
N GLY A 107 6.40 -37.17 9.89
CA GLY A 107 7.26 -37.46 11.03
C GLY A 107 8.76 -37.23 10.78
N ASP A 108 9.17 -37.08 9.53
CA ASP A 108 10.52 -36.76 9.09
C ASP A 108 10.76 -35.26 8.83
N TRP A 109 9.72 -34.41 8.95
CA TRP A 109 9.86 -32.99 8.70
C TRP A 109 10.63 -32.31 9.84
N PRO A 110 11.80 -31.69 9.59
CA PRO A 110 12.67 -31.16 10.65
C PRO A 110 12.04 -29.99 11.44
N LEU A 111 11.00 -29.34 10.90
CA LEU A 111 10.30 -28.24 11.57
C LEU A 111 8.94 -28.67 12.13
N ALA A 112 8.67 -29.98 12.21
CA ALA A 112 7.39 -30.49 12.72
C ALA A 112 7.11 -30.05 14.17
N HIS A 113 8.16 -29.76 14.95
CA HIS A 113 8.02 -29.27 16.32
C HIS A 113 7.84 -27.74 16.43
N LEU A 114 7.97 -27.02 15.33
CA LEU A 114 7.81 -25.57 15.28
C LEU A 114 6.47 -25.20 14.63
N TRP A 115 6.02 -23.99 14.90
CA TRP A 115 4.72 -23.50 14.45
C TRP A 115 4.91 -22.22 13.63
N PRO A 116 4.83 -22.31 12.28
CA PRO A 116 5.07 -21.15 11.43
C PRO A 116 3.85 -20.25 11.33
N VAL A 117 4.12 -18.96 11.28
CA VAL A 117 3.19 -17.88 10.97
C VAL A 117 3.77 -17.08 9.81
N TYR A 118 2.97 -16.85 8.77
CA TYR A 118 3.34 -15.93 7.70
C TYR A 118 3.16 -14.50 8.17
N VAL A 119 4.20 -13.70 8.02
CA VAL A 119 4.18 -12.25 8.27
C VAL A 119 4.49 -11.55 6.97
N GLY A 120 3.59 -10.65 6.55
CA GLY A 120 3.75 -9.78 5.39
C GLY A 120 3.70 -8.31 5.77
N ASN A 121 4.07 -7.45 4.82
CA ASN A 121 4.16 -6.00 4.97
C ASN A 121 5.09 -5.53 6.11
N PHE A 122 6.11 -6.34 6.47
CA PHE A 122 6.99 -6.01 7.58
C PHE A 122 8.03 -4.97 7.19
N ARG A 123 7.93 -3.77 7.76
CA ARG A 123 8.85 -2.66 7.47
C ARG A 123 10.19 -2.84 8.18
N CYS A 124 11.26 -3.03 7.40
CA CYS A 124 12.64 -3.06 7.90
C CYS A 124 13.56 -2.11 7.10
N ALA A 125 14.57 -1.51 7.74
CA ALA A 125 15.50 -0.60 7.08
C ALA A 125 16.43 -1.32 6.10
N ASP A 126 16.79 -2.57 6.40
CA ASP A 126 17.66 -3.42 5.60
C ASP A 126 17.23 -4.89 5.75
N ALA A 127 17.30 -5.65 4.66
CA ALA A 127 16.99 -7.08 4.62
C ALA A 127 17.86 -7.86 5.61
N ALA A 128 19.13 -7.50 5.75
CA ALA A 128 20.06 -8.16 6.68
C ALA A 128 19.64 -8.00 8.16
N GLN A 129 18.90 -6.93 8.49
CA GLN A 129 18.40 -6.68 9.84
C GLN A 129 16.99 -7.21 10.08
N CYS A 130 16.30 -7.68 9.03
CA CYS A 130 14.89 -8.09 9.09
C CYS A 130 14.65 -9.18 10.12
N PHE A 131 15.53 -10.18 10.20
CA PHE A 131 15.42 -11.23 11.22
C PHE A 131 15.48 -10.67 12.63
N SER A 132 16.50 -9.87 12.96
CA SER A 132 16.62 -9.23 14.27
C SER A 132 15.42 -8.34 14.59
N ALA A 133 14.93 -7.56 13.62
CA ALA A 133 13.77 -6.70 13.78
C ALA A 133 12.48 -7.47 14.07
N ILE A 134 12.24 -8.58 13.36
CA ILE A 134 11.11 -9.49 13.61
C ILE A 134 11.20 -10.09 15.02
N ARG A 135 12.39 -10.57 15.41
CA ARG A 135 12.59 -11.12 16.76
C ARG A 135 12.28 -10.08 17.84
N HIS A 136 12.78 -8.85 17.70
CA HIS A 136 12.49 -7.76 18.65
C HIS A 136 11.02 -7.35 18.62
N TYR A 137 10.38 -7.32 17.46
CA TYR A 137 8.96 -7.00 17.35
C TYR A 137 8.11 -7.99 18.13
N PHE A 138 8.23 -9.30 17.86
CA PHE A 138 7.45 -10.31 18.58
C PHE A 138 7.85 -10.41 20.05
N ALA A 139 9.13 -10.26 20.39
CA ALA A 139 9.57 -10.22 21.79
C ALA A 139 8.97 -9.01 22.53
N SER A 140 8.82 -7.86 21.88
CA SER A 140 8.11 -6.70 22.47
C SER A 140 6.63 -6.97 22.77
N LYS A 141 6.08 -8.04 22.17
CA LYS A 141 4.72 -8.54 22.42
C LYS A 141 4.68 -9.72 23.38
N GLY A 142 5.82 -10.15 23.93
CA GLY A 142 5.88 -11.31 24.81
C GLY A 142 6.08 -12.65 24.07
N LEU A 143 6.44 -12.66 22.79
CA LEU A 143 6.57 -13.90 21.99
C LEU A 143 8.02 -14.14 21.54
N LEU A 144 8.49 -15.38 21.69
CA LEU A 144 9.85 -15.78 21.38
C LEU A 144 9.93 -16.46 20.00
N VAL A 145 10.49 -15.73 19.03
CA VAL A 145 10.74 -16.24 17.69
C VAL A 145 11.95 -17.16 17.68
N ARG A 146 11.77 -18.38 17.15
CA ARG A 146 12.81 -19.39 16.98
C ARG A 146 13.61 -19.20 15.73
N TRP A 147 12.89 -19.01 14.65
CA TRP A 147 13.49 -18.98 13.34
C TRP A 147 12.67 -18.12 12.40
N PHE A 148 13.33 -17.60 11.37
CA PHE A 148 12.72 -16.80 10.33
C PHE A 148 13.24 -17.30 9.00
N PHE A 149 12.30 -17.57 8.10
CA PHE A 149 12.62 -17.97 6.74
C PHE A 149 11.97 -17.02 5.74
N GLN A 150 12.79 -16.48 4.84
CA GLN A 150 12.34 -15.68 3.72
C GLN A 150 12.59 -16.45 2.42
N LEU A 151 11.55 -16.52 1.58
CA LEU A 151 11.65 -17.11 0.25
C LEU A 151 12.70 -16.39 -0.60
N LYS A 152 13.64 -17.15 -1.16
CA LYS A 152 14.64 -16.63 -2.11
C LYS A 152 14.06 -16.65 -3.51
N ASP A 153 13.33 -15.60 -3.85
CA ASP A 153 12.83 -15.30 -5.20
C ASP A 153 13.48 -14.01 -5.67
N ASP A 154 14.27 -14.05 -6.75
CA ASP A 154 15.04 -12.90 -7.24
C ASP A 154 14.16 -11.69 -7.57
N TYR A 155 12.98 -11.90 -8.15
CA TYR A 155 12.09 -10.82 -8.53
C TYR A 155 11.51 -10.14 -7.29
N TYR A 156 10.90 -10.94 -6.41
CA TYR A 156 10.26 -10.42 -5.22
C TYR A 156 11.26 -9.87 -4.24
N PHE A 157 12.43 -10.50 -4.09
CA PHE A 157 13.48 -10.01 -3.22
C PHE A 157 13.94 -8.61 -3.63
N GLN A 158 14.09 -8.34 -4.94
CA GLN A 158 14.43 -7.00 -5.42
C GLN A 158 13.31 -6.00 -5.15
N PHE A 159 12.06 -6.40 -5.33
CA PHE A 159 10.91 -5.55 -4.98
C PHE A 159 10.88 -5.25 -3.47
N GLN A 160 10.99 -6.26 -2.62
CA GLN A 160 10.98 -6.14 -1.16
C GLN A 160 12.13 -5.27 -0.66
N LYS A 161 13.34 -5.46 -1.21
CA LYS A 161 14.52 -4.65 -0.88
C LYS A 161 14.34 -3.19 -1.27
N LYS A 162 13.78 -2.91 -2.46
CA LYS A 162 13.50 -1.52 -2.88
C LYS A 162 12.39 -0.89 -2.04
N ALA A 163 11.37 -1.67 -1.69
CA ALA A 163 10.26 -1.19 -0.90
C ALA A 163 10.56 -1.12 0.59
N ASN A 164 11.61 -1.79 1.06
CA ASN A 164 11.91 -2.01 2.48
C ASN A 164 10.75 -2.70 3.22
N LEU A 165 9.98 -3.53 2.50
CA LEU A 165 8.85 -4.29 3.01
C LEU A 165 9.09 -5.75 2.74
N TYR A 166 9.10 -6.54 3.80
CA TYR A 166 9.51 -7.94 3.76
C TYR A 166 8.35 -8.83 4.18
N ASP A 167 8.38 -10.06 3.69
CA ASP A 167 7.52 -11.14 4.15
C ASP A 167 8.36 -12.38 4.46
N GLY A 168 7.81 -13.28 5.27
CA GLY A 168 8.50 -14.48 5.71
C GLY A 168 7.65 -15.38 6.58
N LEU A 169 8.13 -16.61 6.77
CA LEU A 169 7.64 -17.51 7.81
C LEU A 169 8.41 -17.26 9.10
N VAL A 170 7.69 -16.96 10.16
CA VAL A 170 8.18 -16.78 11.52
C VAL A 170 7.80 -18.01 12.32
N TYR A 171 8.77 -18.74 12.85
CA TYR A 171 8.55 -19.99 13.57
C TYR A 171 8.56 -19.76 15.07
N PHE A 172 7.54 -20.29 15.74
CA PHE A 172 7.41 -20.29 17.19
C PHE A 172 7.60 -21.70 17.77
N GLY A 173 7.97 -21.78 19.05
CA GLY A 173 8.24 -23.06 19.73
C GLY A 173 6.99 -23.81 20.19
N SER A 174 5.82 -23.18 20.15
CA SER A 174 4.55 -23.77 20.57
C SER A 174 3.39 -23.29 19.70
N GLU A 175 2.33 -24.10 19.62
CA GLU A 175 1.08 -23.74 18.94
C GLU A 175 0.46 -22.50 19.56
N GLN A 176 0.48 -22.41 20.90
CA GLN A 176 -0.08 -21.27 21.63
C GLN A 176 0.60 -19.95 21.25
N ASP A 177 1.93 -19.93 21.17
CA ASP A 177 2.67 -18.72 20.77
C ASP A 177 2.34 -18.33 19.32
N ALA A 178 2.21 -19.31 18.42
CA ALA A 178 1.81 -19.06 17.04
C ALA A 178 0.37 -18.51 16.94
N VAL A 179 -0.58 -19.07 17.70
CA VAL A 179 -1.96 -18.55 17.77
C VAL A 179 -2.00 -17.13 18.32
N GLN A 180 -1.21 -16.85 19.36
CA GLN A 180 -1.08 -15.50 19.90
C GLN A 180 -0.47 -14.53 18.88
N ALA A 181 0.53 -14.98 18.11
CA ALA A 181 1.14 -14.17 17.04
C ALA A 181 0.14 -13.80 15.95
N LEU A 182 -0.84 -14.66 15.60
CA LEU A 182 -1.92 -14.31 14.67
C LEU A 182 -2.74 -13.11 15.14
N GLY A 183 -2.81 -12.86 16.45
CA GLY A 183 -3.45 -11.67 17.03
C GLY A 183 -2.77 -10.34 16.68
N ALA A 184 -1.56 -10.39 16.12
CA ALA A 184 -0.84 -9.23 15.58
C ALA A 184 -1.29 -8.85 14.15
N ASP A 185 -2.20 -9.59 13.52
CA ASP A 185 -2.80 -9.20 12.25
C ASP A 185 -3.45 -7.81 12.38
N HIS A 186 -3.24 -6.98 11.35
CA HIS A 186 -3.66 -5.57 11.33
C HIS A 186 -3.06 -4.67 12.42
N SER A 187 -2.03 -5.13 13.14
CA SER A 187 -1.25 -4.25 14.01
C SER A 187 -0.30 -3.37 13.21
N ILE A 188 0.04 -2.21 13.75
CA ILE A 188 1.00 -1.31 13.13
C ILE A 188 2.42 -1.66 13.59
N HIS A 189 3.37 -1.67 12.66
CA HIS A 189 4.80 -1.70 12.93
C HIS A 189 5.53 -0.69 12.05
N ASN A 190 6.24 0.26 12.66
CA ASN A 190 6.98 1.30 11.93
C ASN A 190 6.10 2.09 10.93
N GLY A 191 4.81 2.25 11.26
CA GLY A 191 3.82 2.97 10.44
C GLY A 191 3.18 2.17 9.31
N TYR A 192 3.41 0.86 9.25
CA TYR A 192 2.83 -0.06 8.26
C TYR A 192 1.94 -1.09 8.95
N THR A 193 0.79 -1.39 8.34
CA THR A 193 -0.15 -2.41 8.83
C THR A 193 0.35 -3.80 8.48
N LEU A 194 0.60 -4.66 9.47
CA LEU A 194 1.04 -6.03 9.24
C LEU A 194 -0.10 -6.92 8.72
N ASN A 195 0.27 -7.85 7.85
CA ASN A 195 -0.58 -8.96 7.43
C ASN A 195 -0.03 -10.23 8.08
N VAL A 196 -0.80 -10.87 8.96
CA VAL A 196 -0.34 -12.03 9.73
C VAL A 196 -1.30 -13.21 9.54
N PHE A 197 -0.81 -14.31 8.98
CA PHE A 197 -1.61 -15.48 8.61
C PHE A 197 -0.96 -16.79 9.07
N PRO A 198 -1.70 -17.90 9.22
CA PRO A 198 -1.13 -19.22 9.50
C PRO A 198 -0.06 -19.61 8.48
N GLY A 199 1.09 -20.13 8.88
CA GLY A 199 2.19 -20.44 7.96
C GLY A 199 2.03 -21.76 7.17
N ARG A 200 1.17 -22.67 7.64
CA ARG A 200 0.92 -23.99 7.01
C ARG A 200 -0.31 -23.99 6.12
N ASP A 201 -1.36 -23.33 6.57
CA ASP A 201 -2.67 -23.34 5.93
C ASP A 201 -2.84 -22.09 5.07
N PRO A 202 -3.22 -22.22 3.79
CA PRO A 202 -3.45 -21.07 2.93
C PRO A 202 -4.73 -20.34 3.34
N VAL A 203 -4.65 -19.02 3.45
CA VAL A 203 -5.79 -18.12 3.66
C VAL A 203 -6.14 -17.45 2.36
N TYR A 204 -7.44 -17.44 2.03
CA TYR A 204 -7.95 -16.93 0.76
C TYR A 204 -8.79 -15.67 0.93
N PHE A 205 -8.85 -14.86 -0.13
CA PHE A 205 -9.77 -13.73 -0.22
C PHE A 205 -11.20 -14.25 -0.43
N PRO A 206 -12.16 -13.81 0.40
CA PRO A 206 -13.58 -14.10 0.19
C PRO A 206 -14.08 -13.35 -1.06
N PRO A 207 -14.64 -14.02 -2.09
CA PRO A 207 -14.95 -13.39 -3.38
C PRO A 207 -16.02 -12.29 -3.33
N ASP A 208 -16.94 -12.37 -2.37
CA ASP A 208 -18.10 -11.47 -2.22
C ASP A 208 -17.72 -10.10 -1.64
N ARG A 209 -16.65 -10.03 -0.86
CA ARG A 209 -16.17 -8.79 -0.20
C ARG A 209 -14.75 -8.40 -0.57
N SER A 210 -14.21 -8.96 -1.64
CA SER A 210 -12.85 -8.68 -2.10
C SER A 210 -12.81 -8.29 -3.57
N ALA A 211 -11.80 -7.50 -3.93
CA ALA A 211 -11.52 -7.16 -5.32
C ALA A 211 -10.03 -7.30 -5.61
N MET A 212 -9.71 -7.73 -6.83
CA MET A 212 -8.37 -7.62 -7.40
C MET A 212 -8.21 -6.25 -8.01
N PHE A 213 -6.97 -5.77 -8.05
CA PHE A 213 -6.64 -4.45 -8.54
C PHE A 213 -5.38 -4.50 -9.37
N ARG A 214 -5.46 -3.88 -10.55
CA ARG A 214 -4.31 -3.60 -11.40
C ARG A 214 -4.01 -2.11 -11.41
N ASN A 215 -2.76 -1.74 -11.19
CA ASN A 215 -2.32 -0.36 -11.32
C ASN A 215 -2.34 0.08 -12.78
N ILE A 216 -3.10 1.12 -13.05
CA ILE A 216 -3.30 1.69 -14.39
C ILE A 216 -2.07 2.53 -14.80
N ARG A 217 -1.34 3.09 -13.82
CA ARG A 217 -0.20 3.97 -14.10
C ARG A 217 1.10 3.16 -14.22
N SER A 218 1.58 3.03 -15.46
CA SER A 218 2.88 2.43 -15.77
C SER A 218 4.03 3.19 -15.08
N GLY A 219 5.03 2.45 -14.59
CA GLY A 219 6.29 3.01 -14.08
C GLY A 219 6.32 3.37 -12.59
N TYR A 220 5.23 3.16 -11.84
CA TYR A 220 5.17 3.47 -10.41
C TYR A 220 5.04 2.20 -9.56
N VAL A 221 5.91 2.08 -8.55
CA VAL A 221 5.92 0.98 -7.59
C VAL A 221 5.38 1.48 -6.26
N TYR A 222 4.15 1.11 -5.91
CA TYR A 222 3.52 1.51 -4.66
C TYR A 222 3.59 0.42 -3.58
N SER A 223 3.61 0.85 -2.32
CA SER A 223 3.55 -0.03 -1.14
C SER A 223 2.12 -0.51 -0.85
N GLU A 224 1.99 -1.61 -0.11
CA GLU A 224 0.69 -2.05 0.44
C GLU A 224 0.06 -0.98 1.31
N GLU A 225 0.85 -0.28 2.15
CA GLU A 225 0.34 0.82 2.99
C GLU A 225 -0.23 1.99 2.17
N PHE A 226 0.45 2.40 1.09
CA PHE A 226 -0.10 3.40 0.18
C PHE A 226 -1.41 2.93 -0.44
N PHE A 227 -1.46 1.65 -0.84
CA PHE A 227 -2.64 1.06 -1.45
C PHE A 227 -3.83 1.02 -0.46
N THR A 228 -3.60 0.56 0.77
CA THR A 228 -4.56 0.58 1.87
C THR A 228 -5.11 1.98 2.10
N ARG A 229 -4.24 2.98 2.25
CA ARG A 229 -4.67 4.38 2.49
C ARG A 229 -5.48 4.94 1.32
N ALA A 230 -5.06 4.65 0.08
CA ALA A 230 -5.74 5.14 -1.11
C ALA A 230 -7.16 4.57 -1.22
N LEU A 231 -7.34 3.27 -0.91
CA LEU A 231 -8.64 2.63 -0.88
C LEU A 231 -9.49 3.12 0.30
N MET A 232 -8.92 3.18 1.51
CA MET A 232 -9.62 3.68 2.70
C MET A 232 -10.15 5.11 2.52
N ALA A 233 -9.36 5.99 1.90
CA ALA A 233 -9.75 7.39 1.68
C ALA A 233 -10.92 7.56 0.68
N ARG A 234 -11.26 6.55 -0.12
CA ARG A 234 -12.28 6.65 -1.18
C ARG A 234 -13.48 5.75 -0.97
N HIS A 235 -13.24 4.56 -0.44
CA HIS A 235 -14.26 3.51 -0.29
C HIS A 235 -14.55 3.20 1.18
N GLY A 236 -13.82 3.83 2.10
CA GLY A 236 -13.89 3.50 3.51
C GLY A 236 -13.23 2.16 3.82
N GLY A 237 -13.58 1.63 4.99
CA GLY A 237 -12.90 0.53 5.66
C GLY A 237 -12.39 -0.61 4.77
N VAL A 238 -11.08 -0.80 4.80
CA VAL A 238 -10.37 -1.92 4.21
C VAL A 238 -9.87 -2.81 5.33
N ARG A 239 -10.12 -4.11 5.21
CA ARG A 239 -9.68 -5.12 6.16
C ARG A 239 -8.24 -5.53 5.88
N CYS A 240 -7.98 -6.01 4.67
CA CYS A 240 -6.68 -6.55 4.30
C CYS A 240 -6.30 -6.05 2.91
N VAL A 241 -5.02 -5.75 2.71
CA VAL A 241 -4.45 -5.43 1.41
C VAL A 241 -3.20 -6.26 1.21
N VAL A 242 -3.11 -6.92 0.07
CA VAL A 242 -1.94 -7.70 -0.34
C VAL A 242 -1.53 -7.28 -1.74
N LYS A 243 -0.23 -7.15 -1.97
CA LYS A 243 0.34 -7.02 -3.31
C LYS A 243 0.95 -8.33 -3.76
N PHE A 244 0.59 -8.73 -4.98
CA PHE A 244 1.22 -9.85 -5.65
C PHE A 244 2.40 -9.36 -6.48
N ASP A 245 2.35 -8.19 -7.10
CA ASP A 245 3.52 -7.69 -7.80
C ASP A 245 3.54 -6.16 -7.82
N ILE A 246 4.34 -5.58 -8.71
CA ILE A 246 4.43 -4.13 -8.86
C ILE A 246 3.11 -3.50 -9.35
N LYS A 247 2.30 -4.23 -10.12
CA LYS A 247 1.05 -3.82 -10.75
C LYS A 247 -0.19 -4.43 -10.10
N ASN A 248 -0.12 -5.65 -9.60
CA ASN A 248 -1.26 -6.42 -9.15
C ASN A 248 -1.30 -6.53 -7.63
N GLY A 249 -2.50 -6.40 -7.07
CA GLY A 249 -2.80 -6.66 -5.68
C GLY A 249 -4.27 -6.98 -5.48
N ALA A 250 -4.66 -7.26 -4.25
CA ALA A 250 -6.05 -7.46 -3.86
C ALA A 250 -6.32 -6.74 -2.54
N ALA A 251 -7.59 -6.41 -2.34
CA ALA A 251 -8.07 -5.87 -1.08
C ALA A 251 -9.36 -6.58 -0.66
N GLU A 252 -9.46 -6.83 0.64
CA GLU A 252 -10.66 -7.30 1.32
C GLU A 252 -11.30 -6.12 2.06
N PHE A 253 -12.60 -5.96 1.91
CA PHE A 253 -13.39 -4.91 2.56
C PHE A 253 -14.20 -5.50 3.72
N TYR A 254 -14.66 -4.65 4.64
CA TYR A 254 -15.48 -5.11 5.77
C TYR A 254 -16.88 -5.55 5.36
N SER A 255 -17.36 -5.05 4.21
CA SER A 255 -18.71 -5.34 3.72
C SER A 255 -18.73 -5.55 2.21
N VAL A 256 -19.71 -6.36 1.77
CA VAL A 256 -20.01 -6.58 0.35
C VAL A 256 -20.36 -5.24 -0.33
N ALA A 257 -21.10 -4.36 0.34
CA ALA A 257 -21.47 -3.05 -0.19
C ALA A 257 -20.24 -2.16 -0.50
N GLN A 258 -19.24 -2.17 0.39
CA GLN A 258 -17.97 -1.46 0.14
C GLN A 258 -17.25 -2.04 -1.07
N ALA A 259 -17.13 -3.38 -1.15
CA ALA A 259 -16.49 -4.05 -2.28
C ALA A 259 -17.21 -3.74 -3.61
N GLN A 260 -18.55 -3.75 -3.63
CA GLN A 260 -19.34 -3.37 -4.80
C GLN A 260 -19.15 -1.90 -5.19
N GLY A 261 -19.04 -1.01 -4.21
CA GLY A 261 -18.79 0.41 -4.43
C GLY A 261 -17.47 0.69 -5.17
N VAL A 262 -16.46 -0.17 -5.00
CA VAL A 262 -15.16 -0.04 -5.67
C VAL A 262 -15.31 -0.12 -7.19
N PHE A 263 -16.06 -1.09 -7.71
CA PHE A 263 -16.19 -1.31 -9.15
C PHE A 263 -16.78 -0.11 -9.89
N SER A 264 -17.66 0.65 -9.22
CA SER A 264 -18.27 1.85 -9.79
C SER A 264 -17.47 3.12 -9.52
N LYS A 265 -16.70 3.22 -8.43
CA LYS A 265 -16.08 4.49 -7.96
C LYS A 265 -14.56 4.55 -8.09
N GLU A 266 -13.86 3.41 -8.13
CA GLU A 266 -12.38 3.40 -8.18
C GLU A 266 -11.89 3.78 -9.59
N ARG A 267 -10.83 4.61 -9.63
CA ARG A 267 -10.32 5.21 -10.89
C ARG A 267 -8.80 5.24 -10.99
N GLN A 268 -8.10 5.08 -9.86
CA GLN A 268 -6.64 5.01 -9.81
C GLN A 268 -6.15 3.59 -10.06
N PHE A 269 -6.87 2.61 -9.52
CA PHE A 269 -6.64 1.20 -9.74
C PHE A 269 -7.78 0.64 -10.59
N GLN A 270 -7.51 -0.31 -11.46
CA GLN A 270 -8.53 -1.00 -12.24
C GLN A 270 -8.99 -2.20 -11.40
N PRO A 271 -10.22 -2.16 -10.83
CA PRO A 271 -10.74 -3.29 -10.07
C PRO A 271 -11.21 -4.40 -11.02
N SER A 272 -11.04 -5.64 -10.59
CA SER A 272 -11.64 -6.84 -11.18
C SER A 272 -12.12 -7.77 -10.08
N LEU A 273 -13.11 -8.62 -10.38
CA LEU A 273 -13.61 -9.59 -9.42
C LEU A 273 -12.48 -10.55 -9.02
N VAL A 274 -12.46 -10.95 -7.75
CA VAL A 274 -11.68 -12.12 -7.34
C VAL A 274 -12.36 -13.33 -7.97
N GLY A 275 -11.63 -14.11 -8.76
CA GLY A 275 -12.16 -15.30 -9.42
C GLY A 275 -12.68 -16.34 -8.43
N HIS A 276 -13.42 -17.32 -8.94
CA HIS A 276 -13.86 -18.47 -8.13
C HIS A 276 -12.68 -19.34 -7.67
N GLU A 277 -11.56 -19.28 -8.38
CA GLU A 277 -10.29 -19.82 -7.88
C GLU A 277 -9.82 -18.99 -6.70
N ALA A 278 -9.70 -19.64 -5.54
CA ALA A 278 -9.44 -18.99 -4.27
C ALA A 278 -8.09 -18.22 -4.34
N LEU A 279 -8.16 -16.89 -4.38
CA LEU A 279 -6.97 -16.03 -4.41
C LEU A 279 -6.32 -16.01 -3.04
N GLN A 280 -5.10 -16.54 -2.93
CA GLN A 280 -4.39 -16.66 -1.66
C GLN A 280 -3.86 -15.30 -1.18
N LYS A 281 -3.96 -15.00 0.12
CA LYS A 281 -3.43 -13.78 0.74
C LYS A 281 -1.93 -13.85 0.99
N GLN A 282 -1.42 -15.04 1.22
CA GLN A 282 0.00 -15.28 1.44
C GLN A 282 0.68 -15.53 0.09
N ARG A 283 1.92 -15.06 -0.06
CA ARG A 283 2.70 -15.40 -1.26
C ARG A 283 3.11 -16.88 -1.28
N TYR A 284 3.30 -17.47 -0.10
CA TYR A 284 3.66 -18.88 0.07
C TYR A 284 3.26 -19.36 1.46
N VAL A 285 2.99 -20.66 1.57
CA VAL A 285 2.95 -21.42 2.83
C VAL A 285 4.17 -22.35 2.91
N GLU A 286 4.44 -22.90 4.09
CA GLU A 286 5.55 -23.83 4.36
C GLU A 286 5.63 -24.96 3.30
N ALA A 287 4.47 -25.51 2.91
CA ALA A 287 4.38 -26.57 1.92
C ALA A 287 4.94 -26.18 0.54
N ASN A 288 4.82 -24.92 0.12
CA ASN A 288 5.31 -24.47 -1.20
C ASN A 288 6.83 -24.35 -1.25
N ILE A 289 7.50 -24.25 -0.11
CA ILE A 289 8.91 -23.83 -0.01
C ILE A 289 9.78 -24.81 0.78
N LYS A 290 9.30 -26.04 1.00
CA LYS A 290 10.01 -27.09 1.77
C LYS A 290 11.44 -27.30 1.30
N GLU A 291 11.67 -27.41 0.00
CA GLU A 291 13.03 -27.63 -0.54
C GLU A 291 13.99 -26.49 -0.22
N GLN A 292 13.51 -25.24 -0.26
CA GLN A 292 14.36 -24.08 0.06
C GLN A 292 14.62 -23.97 1.55
N ILE A 293 13.64 -24.34 2.38
CA ILE A 293 13.80 -24.47 3.83
C ILE A 293 14.90 -25.50 4.13
N LEU A 294 14.82 -26.69 3.56
CA LEU A 294 15.82 -27.75 3.76
C LEU A 294 17.22 -27.31 3.34
N LYS A 295 17.34 -26.61 2.19
CA LYS A 295 18.60 -26.00 1.76
C LYS A 295 19.11 -24.96 2.77
N GLY A 296 18.23 -24.15 3.35
CA GLY A 296 18.57 -23.19 4.38
C GLY A 296 19.12 -23.85 5.65
N LEU A 297 18.45 -24.90 6.12
CA LEU A 297 18.89 -25.68 7.28
C LEU A 297 20.20 -26.43 7.04
N ALA A 298 20.45 -26.90 5.81
CA ALA A 298 21.71 -27.54 5.47
C ALA A 298 22.91 -26.57 5.51
N VAL A 299 22.70 -25.29 5.25
CA VAL A 299 23.74 -24.25 5.31
C VAL A 299 24.07 -23.88 6.76
N ASP A 300 23.06 -23.84 7.62
CA ASP A 300 23.23 -23.58 9.06
C ASP A 300 22.45 -24.63 9.89
N PRO A 301 23.09 -25.77 10.21
CA PRO A 301 22.47 -26.83 10.99
C PRO A 301 22.05 -26.41 12.40
N ASN A 302 22.66 -25.33 12.91
CA ASN A 302 22.39 -24.81 14.24
C ASN A 302 21.30 -23.72 14.25
N ALA A 303 20.72 -23.38 13.09
CA ALA A 303 19.74 -22.30 12.95
C ALA A 303 18.49 -22.46 13.83
N LEU A 304 18.17 -23.69 14.23
CA LEU A 304 17.02 -24.02 15.09
C LEU A 304 17.38 -24.12 16.58
N LEU A 305 18.68 -24.14 16.91
CA LEU A 305 19.14 -24.23 18.28
C LEU A 305 18.93 -22.89 18.99
N MET A 306 18.13 -22.93 20.04
CA MET A 306 18.00 -21.83 20.98
C MET A 306 18.68 -22.20 22.29
N THR A 307 19.47 -21.28 22.81
CA THR A 307 20.22 -21.48 24.05
C THR A 307 19.74 -20.49 25.11
N GLU A 308 19.96 -20.82 26.38
CA GLU A 308 19.75 -19.91 27.51
C GLU A 308 20.62 -18.64 27.43
N ASN A 309 21.63 -18.66 26.57
CA ASN A 309 22.51 -17.53 26.31
C ASN A 309 21.94 -16.54 25.29
N ASP A 310 20.77 -16.82 24.70
CA ASP A 310 20.14 -15.90 23.77
C ASP A 310 19.73 -14.60 24.49
N PRO A 311 20.17 -13.43 23.98
CA PRO A 311 19.96 -12.16 24.67
C PRO A 311 18.50 -11.71 24.71
N ILE A 312 17.68 -12.13 23.74
CA ILE A 312 16.24 -11.85 23.75
C ILE A 312 15.59 -12.75 24.80
N TYR A 313 15.90 -14.05 24.80
CA TYR A 313 15.37 -14.98 25.78
C TYR A 313 15.62 -14.53 27.23
N ARG A 314 16.86 -14.12 27.57
CA ARG A 314 17.20 -13.65 28.92
C ARG A 314 16.36 -12.45 29.38
N LYS A 315 16.07 -11.51 28.47
CA LYS A 315 15.17 -10.38 28.74
C LYS A 315 13.72 -10.84 28.96
N MET A 316 13.29 -11.83 28.19
CA MET A 316 11.95 -12.41 28.31
C MET A 316 11.77 -13.20 29.61
N GLN A 317 12.83 -13.79 30.18
CA GLN A 317 12.80 -14.42 31.50
C GLN A 317 12.62 -13.40 32.63
N SER A 318 13.28 -12.24 32.56
CA SER A 318 13.15 -11.16 33.57
C SER A 318 11.86 -10.35 33.43
N ALA A 319 10.94 -10.74 32.54
CA ALA A 319 9.73 -10.02 32.17
C ALA A 319 10.00 -8.60 31.61
N GLU A 320 11.24 -8.28 31.24
CA GLU A 320 11.62 -7.05 30.56
C GLU A 320 11.45 -7.23 29.05
N LEU A 321 10.37 -6.67 28.49
CA LEU A 321 10.14 -6.79 27.06
C LEU A 321 11.09 -5.87 26.29
N PRO A 322 11.85 -6.39 25.30
CA PRO A 322 12.70 -5.55 24.48
C PRO A 322 11.84 -4.59 23.66
N GLU A 323 12.39 -3.41 23.36
CA GLU A 323 11.72 -2.49 22.45
C GLU A 323 11.81 -3.02 21.01
N PRO A 324 10.76 -2.85 20.20
CA PRO A 324 10.81 -3.17 18.79
C PRO A 324 11.84 -2.27 18.09
N LEU A 325 12.65 -2.84 17.21
CA LEU A 325 13.62 -2.05 16.45
C LEU A 325 12.89 -1.03 15.57
N ARG A 326 13.09 0.25 15.90
CA ARG A 326 12.59 1.37 15.11
C ARG A 326 13.39 1.42 13.82
N CYS A 327 12.71 1.35 12.70
CA CYS A 327 13.32 1.79 11.46
C CYS A 327 13.34 3.31 11.49
N PRO A 328 14.46 3.97 11.14
CA PRO A 328 14.45 5.41 10.91
C PRO A 328 13.45 5.70 9.79
N GLY A 329 12.22 6.05 10.18
CA GLY A 329 11.25 6.62 9.28
C GLY A 329 11.69 8.04 8.91
N PRO A 330 10.97 8.70 8.00
CA PRO A 330 10.96 10.15 8.04
C PRO A 330 10.67 10.61 9.47
N PRO A 331 11.35 11.68 9.94
CA PRO A 331 11.00 12.26 11.22
C PRO A 331 9.49 12.51 11.22
N PRO A 332 8.79 12.29 12.36
CA PRO A 332 7.41 12.73 12.47
C PRO A 332 7.40 14.19 12.02
N ARG A 333 6.61 14.50 10.98
CA ARG A 333 6.45 15.90 10.59
C ARG A 333 5.96 16.60 11.84
N ARG A 334 6.75 17.53 12.37
CA ARG A 334 6.33 18.41 13.47
C ARG A 334 5.03 19.07 13.01
N HIS A 335 3.90 18.54 13.46
CA HIS A 335 2.61 19.18 13.28
C HIS A 335 2.58 20.35 14.25
N GLY A 336 2.54 21.57 13.72
CA GLY A 336 1.67 22.58 14.33
C GLY A 336 0.27 21.97 14.36
N GLY A 337 -0.33 21.95 15.55
CA GLY A 337 -1.51 21.15 15.89
C GLY A 337 -2.71 21.36 14.97
N GLY A 338 -3.48 20.29 14.84
CA GLY A 338 -4.72 20.22 14.05
C GLY A 338 -4.76 18.91 13.28
N ASP A 339 -5.51 17.95 13.83
CA ASP A 339 -5.95 16.66 13.28
C ASP A 339 -5.00 15.88 12.35
N GLY A 340 -4.79 14.61 12.68
CA GLY A 340 -3.91 13.63 12.02
C GLY A 340 -4.21 13.27 10.57
N SER A 341 -4.75 14.20 9.78
CA SER A 341 -4.76 14.14 8.33
C SER A 341 -3.35 14.47 7.80
N ILE A 342 -2.61 13.42 7.46
CA ILE A 342 -1.50 13.55 6.51
C ILE A 342 -2.16 14.01 5.21
N GLN A 343 -1.95 15.30 4.85
CA GLN A 343 -2.44 15.81 3.58
C GLN A 343 -1.97 14.89 2.46
N PRO A 344 -2.85 14.50 1.53
CA PRO A 344 -2.50 13.61 0.43
C PRO A 344 -1.25 14.13 -0.27
N VAL A 345 -0.34 13.19 -0.57
CA VAL A 345 0.84 13.34 -1.43
C VAL A 345 0.58 14.44 -2.44
N ARG A 346 1.45 15.49 -2.41
CA ARG A 346 1.38 16.71 -3.21
C ARG A 346 0.55 16.48 -4.47
N ARG A 347 -0.75 16.84 -4.41
CA ARG A 347 -1.48 17.15 -5.64
C ARG A 347 -0.57 18.14 -6.34
N GLY A 348 -0.16 17.84 -7.59
CA GLY A 348 0.42 18.86 -8.46
C GLY A 348 -0.38 20.15 -8.29
N PRO A 349 0.25 21.34 -8.41
CA PRO A 349 -0.27 22.60 -7.88
C PRO A 349 -1.79 22.65 -8.05
N SER A 350 -2.53 22.86 -6.95
CA SER A 350 -3.99 22.80 -6.96
C SER A 350 -4.55 23.61 -8.15
N LYS A 351 -5.73 23.25 -8.68
CA LYS A 351 -6.36 24.04 -9.77
C LYS A 351 -6.36 25.55 -9.44
N TYR A 352 -6.55 25.89 -8.16
CA TYR A 352 -6.37 27.24 -7.62
C TYR A 352 -4.93 27.76 -7.76
N SER A 353 -3.92 27.03 -7.29
CA SER A 353 -2.50 27.41 -7.43
C SER A 353 -2.06 27.56 -8.90
N GLN A 354 -2.52 26.68 -9.79
CA GLN A 354 -2.28 26.81 -11.24
C GLN A 354 -2.94 28.07 -11.81
N LYS A 355 -4.19 28.36 -11.42
CA LYS A 355 -4.89 29.59 -11.80
C LYS A 355 -4.16 30.84 -11.30
N VAL A 356 -3.68 30.83 -10.05
CA VAL A 356 -2.90 31.94 -9.48
C VAL A 356 -1.58 32.14 -10.22
N LYS A 357 -0.82 31.06 -10.48
CA LYS A 357 0.43 31.12 -11.26
C LYS A 357 0.19 31.63 -12.68
N PHE A 358 -0.89 31.18 -13.32
CA PHE A 358 -1.29 31.64 -14.64
C PHE A 358 -1.66 33.14 -14.64
N ASN A 359 -2.49 33.58 -13.70
CA ASN A 359 -2.86 34.99 -13.56
C ASN A 359 -1.66 35.89 -13.27
N ASN A 360 -0.73 35.44 -12.42
CA ASN A 360 0.51 36.16 -12.15
C ASN A 360 1.40 36.27 -13.39
N LYS A 361 1.44 35.22 -14.22
CA LYS A 361 2.14 35.23 -15.51
C LYS A 361 1.53 36.26 -16.47
N LEU A 362 0.20 36.30 -16.58
CA LEU A 362 -0.51 37.29 -17.41
C LEU A 362 -0.25 38.73 -16.93
N LYS A 363 -0.34 38.97 -15.61
CA LYS A 363 -0.02 40.28 -15.01
C LYS A 363 1.42 40.71 -15.32
N LYS A 364 2.38 39.79 -15.26
CA LYS A 364 3.78 40.08 -15.57
C LYS A 364 3.99 40.43 -17.05
N MET A 365 3.34 39.71 -17.96
CA MET A 365 3.37 40.03 -19.39
C MET A 365 2.80 41.42 -19.66
N ARG A 366 1.65 41.75 -19.06
CA ARG A 366 1.01 43.06 -19.21
C ARG A 366 1.88 44.20 -18.71
N ARG A 367 2.48 44.07 -17.52
CA ARG A 367 3.39 45.08 -16.96
C ARG A 367 4.61 45.32 -17.85
N LEU A 368 5.17 44.25 -18.43
CA LEU A 368 6.31 44.37 -19.34
C LEU A 368 5.90 45.13 -20.61
N ILE A 369 4.76 44.80 -21.20
CA ILE A 369 4.22 45.52 -22.36
C ILE A 369 3.97 46.99 -22.05
N GLU A 370 3.29 47.29 -20.93
CA GLU A 370 2.97 48.66 -20.52
C GLU A 370 4.24 49.48 -20.29
N ARG A 371 5.27 48.89 -19.67
CA ARG A 371 6.57 49.54 -19.45
C ARG A 371 7.30 49.79 -20.76
N ASP A 372 7.43 48.78 -21.61
CA ASP A 372 8.19 48.88 -22.85
C ASP A 372 7.53 49.89 -23.80
N LEU A 373 6.19 49.89 -23.88
CA LEU A 373 5.43 50.93 -24.57
C LEU A 373 5.70 52.30 -23.94
N ALA A 374 5.55 52.47 -22.63
CA ALA A 374 5.81 53.75 -21.94
C ALA A 374 7.20 54.36 -22.25
N GLU A 375 8.19 53.50 -22.51
CA GLU A 375 9.57 53.87 -22.85
C GLU A 375 9.81 54.03 -24.37
N GLY A 376 8.77 53.92 -25.21
CA GLY A 376 8.85 54.04 -26.67
C GLY A 376 9.45 52.82 -27.37
N ARG A 377 9.53 51.67 -26.69
CA ARG A 377 10.10 50.42 -27.23
C ARG A 377 9.01 49.47 -27.70
N GLU A 378 9.32 48.69 -28.74
CA GLU A 378 8.45 47.61 -29.17
C GLU A 378 8.55 46.42 -28.19
N PRO A 379 7.45 45.95 -27.58
CA PRO A 379 7.50 44.85 -26.62
C PRO A 379 7.71 43.52 -27.33
N TYR A 380 8.70 42.75 -26.88
CA TYR A 380 8.99 41.42 -27.43
C TYR A 380 8.85 40.32 -26.38
N PRO A 381 8.20 39.18 -26.72
CA PRO A 381 8.15 38.04 -25.82
C PRO A 381 9.53 37.39 -25.71
N ASN A 382 9.85 36.85 -24.53
CA ASN A 382 11.14 36.21 -24.27
C ASN A 382 11.43 35.07 -25.27
N ARG A 383 12.67 34.94 -25.76
CA ARG A 383 13.05 34.01 -26.84
C ARG A 383 12.64 32.55 -26.57
N HIS A 384 12.65 32.13 -25.30
CA HIS A 384 12.36 30.74 -24.89
C HIS A 384 10.90 30.50 -24.46
N CYS A 385 9.95 31.36 -24.83
CA CYS A 385 8.53 31.13 -24.49
C CYS A 385 7.82 30.20 -25.50
N SER A 386 6.81 29.47 -24.99
CA SER A 386 5.99 28.55 -25.79
C SER A 386 5.19 29.30 -26.87
N LYS A 387 4.78 28.60 -27.95
CA LYS A 387 3.92 29.18 -29.01
C LYS A 387 2.62 29.78 -28.44
N GLN A 388 2.01 29.12 -27.45
CA GLN A 388 0.80 29.62 -26.79
C GLN A 388 1.06 30.91 -25.99
N ASP A 389 2.20 31.02 -25.32
CA ASP A 389 2.57 32.23 -24.59
C ASP A 389 2.82 33.41 -25.54
N LYS A 390 3.43 33.18 -26.71
CA LYS A 390 3.59 34.21 -27.75
C LYS A 390 2.23 34.75 -28.23
N LYS A 391 1.28 33.85 -28.50
CA LYS A 391 -0.08 34.24 -28.91
C LYS A 391 -0.78 35.07 -27.83
N ARG A 392 -0.69 34.66 -26.57
CA ARG A 392 -1.25 35.40 -25.42
C ARG A 392 -0.58 36.76 -25.24
N PHE A 393 0.74 36.83 -25.39
CA PHE A 393 1.49 38.08 -25.31
C PHE A 393 1.00 39.07 -26.36
N GLN A 394 0.80 38.63 -27.61
CA GLN A 394 0.26 39.47 -28.67
C GLN A 394 -1.18 39.95 -28.38
N GLN A 395 -2.03 39.08 -27.83
CA GLN A 395 -3.39 39.45 -27.43
C GLN A 395 -3.39 40.54 -26.35
N ILE A 396 -2.54 40.39 -25.32
CA ILE A 396 -2.39 41.40 -24.26
C ILE A 396 -1.84 42.71 -24.84
N TYR A 397 -0.87 42.63 -25.75
CA TYR A 397 -0.30 43.79 -26.43
C TYR A 397 -1.37 44.60 -27.16
N ASN A 398 -2.17 43.94 -27.99
CA ASN A 398 -3.26 44.59 -28.72
C ASN A 398 -4.29 45.22 -27.75
N GLN A 399 -4.65 44.53 -26.66
CA GLN A 399 -5.56 45.06 -25.65
C GLN A 399 -5.01 46.30 -24.93
N VAL A 400 -3.73 46.30 -24.54
CA VAL A 400 -3.11 47.46 -23.88
C VAL A 400 -3.04 48.65 -24.83
N LYS A 401 -2.68 48.42 -26.10
CA LYS A 401 -2.62 49.44 -27.13
C LYS A 401 -3.98 50.11 -27.36
N GLN A 402 -5.04 49.31 -27.48
CA GLN A 402 -6.42 49.79 -27.59
C GLN A 402 -6.87 50.59 -26.35
N GLN A 403 -6.58 50.11 -25.14
CA GLN A 403 -7.04 50.75 -23.90
C GLN A 403 -6.36 52.09 -23.62
N ARG A 404 -5.08 52.25 -23.99
CA ARG A 404 -4.34 53.49 -23.72
C ARG A 404 -4.32 54.47 -24.90
N LYS A 405 -4.94 54.12 -26.04
CA LYS A 405 -4.90 54.89 -27.31
C LYS A 405 -3.47 55.11 -27.83
N TRP A 406 -2.65 54.06 -27.76
CA TRP A 406 -1.28 54.03 -28.27
C TRP A 406 -1.21 53.54 -29.72
#